data_AF-D8FZV7-F1
#
_entry.id   AF-D8FZV7-F1
#
_cell.length_a   1.000
_cell.length_b   1.000
_cell.length_c   1.000
_cell.angle_alpha   90.00
_cell.angle_beta   90.00
_cell.angle_gamma   90.00
#
_symmetry.space_group_name_H-M   'P 1'
#
loop_
_entity.id
_entity.type
_entity.pdbx_description
1 polymer ?
#
loop_
_entity_poly.entity_id
_entity_poly.type
_entity_poly.pdbx_seq_one_letter_code
_entity_poly.pdbx_strand_id
1 'polypeptide(L)'
;MQKKQKFPYLVGSKWTAQQKTWGWRHFQVTNRKNQGKWVFAEMVAACDPAIRFWLNAQQLKDRNLWQAGWQSTQELEDLETDNYP
;
A
#
# COMPACT_ATOMS: atom_id res chain seq x y z
N MET A 1 -3.46 -26.29 -17.10
CA MET A 1 -2.87 -25.76 -15.85
C MET A 1 -3.21 -24.28 -15.73
N GLN A 2 -4.11 -23.88 -14.83
CA GLN A 2 -4.43 -22.46 -14.61
C GLN A 2 -3.20 -21.75 -14.04
N LYS A 3 -2.63 -20.81 -14.80
CA LYS A 3 -1.54 -19.95 -14.31
C LYS A 3 -2.10 -19.13 -13.14
N LYS A 4 -1.70 -19.47 -11.91
CA LYS A 4 -2.03 -18.69 -10.70
C LYS A 4 -1.70 -17.22 -10.99
N GLN A 5 -2.74 -16.38 -11.04
CA GLN A 5 -2.56 -14.96 -11.31
C GLN A 5 -1.66 -14.37 -10.22
N LYS A 6 -0.61 -13.63 -10.62
CA LYS A 6 0.20 -12.87 -9.68
C LYS A 6 -0.68 -11.71 -9.17
N PHE A 7 -1.03 -11.74 -7.88
CA PHE A 7 -1.93 -10.82 -7.18
C PHE A 7 -3.37 -10.77 -7.75
N PRO A 8 -4.19 -11.81 -7.50
CA PRO A 8 -5.60 -11.81 -7.93
C PRO A 8 -6.43 -10.73 -7.24
N TYR A 9 -6.08 -10.36 -6.00
CA TYR A 9 -6.81 -9.38 -5.18
C TYR A 9 -6.08 -8.03 -5.06
N LEU A 10 -5.21 -7.68 -6.01
CA LEU A 10 -4.43 -6.43 -5.94
C LEU A 10 -5.34 -5.20 -6.02
N VAL A 11 -6.20 -5.15 -7.04
CA VAL A 11 -7.13 -4.03 -7.21
C VAL A 11 -8.22 -4.13 -6.15
N GLY A 12 -8.48 -3.02 -5.46
CA GLY A 12 -9.38 -2.96 -4.31
C GLY A 12 -8.71 -3.31 -2.97
N SER A 13 -7.45 -3.75 -2.98
CA SER A 13 -6.72 -3.96 -1.72
C SER A 13 -6.41 -2.64 -1.02
N LYS A 14 -6.48 -2.68 0.31
CA LYS A 14 -6.26 -1.54 1.20
C LYS A 14 -4.89 -1.68 1.83
N TRP A 15 -4.19 -0.59 1.97
CA TRP A 15 -2.85 -0.56 2.50
C TRP A 15 -2.63 0.66 3.38
N THR A 16 -1.84 0.47 4.42
CA THR A 16 -1.39 1.53 5.30
C THR A 16 0.10 1.69 5.16
N ALA A 17 0.56 2.88 4.75
CA ALA A 17 1.96 3.24 4.72
C ALA A 17 2.45 3.48 6.14
N GLN A 18 3.59 2.86 6.51
CA GLN A 18 4.21 3.11 7.81
C GLN A 18 4.72 4.56 7.90
N GLN A 19 5.30 5.06 6.81
CA GLN A 19 5.69 6.47 6.69
C GLN A 19 4.64 7.25 5.91
N LYS A 20 4.33 8.48 6.38
CA LYS A 20 3.41 9.39 5.68
C LYS A 20 3.93 9.64 4.27
N THR A 21 3.16 9.22 3.28
CA THR A 21 3.45 9.47 1.87
C THR A 21 2.54 10.60 1.40
N TRP A 22 3.11 11.74 1.01
CA TRP A 22 2.33 12.97 0.72
C TRP A 22 1.38 13.39 1.86
N GLY A 23 1.79 13.18 3.11
CA GLY A 23 0.98 13.48 4.29
C GLY A 23 -0.06 12.42 4.65
N TRP A 24 -0.27 11.40 3.81
CA TRP A 24 -1.27 10.35 4.01
C TRP A 24 -0.63 9.01 4.35
N ARG A 25 -1.35 8.18 5.13
CA ARG A 25 -0.95 6.79 5.42
C ARG A 25 -1.90 5.78 4.77
N HIS A 26 -3.17 6.12 4.59
CA HIS A 26 -4.18 5.19 4.08
C HIS A 26 -4.34 5.30 2.57
N PHE A 27 -4.07 4.20 1.87
CA PHE A 27 -4.17 4.10 0.42
C PHE A 27 -4.93 2.85 -0.01
N GLN A 28 -5.67 2.97 -1.12
CA GLN A 28 -6.32 1.86 -1.78
C GLN A 28 -5.76 1.70 -3.19
N VAL A 29 -5.60 0.46 -3.62
CA VAL A 29 -5.23 0.18 -5.00
C VAL A 29 -6.46 0.31 -5.90
N THR A 30 -6.45 1.24 -6.83
CA THR A 30 -7.54 1.44 -7.80
C THR A 30 -7.28 0.75 -9.13
N ASN A 31 -6.00 0.56 -9.48
CA ASN A 31 -5.62 0.02 -10.77
C ASN A 31 -4.34 -0.80 -10.69
N ARG A 32 -4.11 -1.64 -11.70
CA ARG A 32 -2.88 -2.40 -11.86
C ARG A 32 -2.39 -2.33 -13.30
N LYS A 33 -1.08 -2.25 -13.46
CA LYS A 33 -0.42 -2.24 -14.77
C LYS A 33 0.68 -3.28 -14.78
N ASN A 34 0.54 -4.26 -15.65
CA ASN A 34 1.54 -5.31 -15.84
C ASN A 34 2.50 -4.88 -16.97
N GLN A 35 3.77 -4.72 -16.67
CA GLN A 35 4.83 -4.44 -17.65
C GLN A 35 5.86 -5.56 -17.63
N GLY A 36 5.64 -6.58 -18.47
CA GLY A 36 6.49 -7.76 -18.56
C GLY A 36 6.53 -8.53 -17.23
N LYS A 37 7.70 -8.51 -16.58
CA LYS A 37 7.90 -9.14 -15.27
C LYS A 37 7.45 -8.28 -14.08
N TRP A 38 7.22 -6.99 -14.30
CA TRP A 38 6.88 -6.02 -13.27
C TRP A 38 5.38 -5.81 -13.20
N VAL A 39 4.87 -5.62 -11.99
CA VAL A 39 3.47 -5.29 -11.72
C VAL A 39 3.49 -3.98 -10.97
N PHE A 40 2.80 -2.97 -11.49
CA PHE A 40 2.61 -1.70 -10.83
C PHE A 40 1.20 -1.61 -10.28
N ALA A 41 1.06 -1.05 -9.09
CA ALA A 41 -0.20 -0.74 -8.45
C ALA A 41 -0.39 0.77 -8.44
N GLU A 42 -1.57 1.23 -8.86
CA GLU A 42 -1.99 2.62 -8.68
C GLU A 42 -2.60 2.74 -7.29
N MET A 43 -1.94 3.49 -6.42
CA MET A 43 -2.39 3.81 -5.07
C MET A 43 -3.11 5.15 -5.09
N VAL A 44 -4.25 5.22 -4.43
CA VAL A 44 -5.03 6.44 -4.24
C VAL A 44 -5.27 6.61 -2.74
N ALA A 45 -5.03 7.80 -2.21
CA ALA A 45 -5.27 8.05 -0.79
C ALA A 45 -6.77 7.94 -0.49
N ALA A 46 -7.12 7.25 0.59
CA ALA A 46 -8.51 7.01 0.95
C ALA A 46 -9.24 8.31 1.33
N CYS A 47 -8.52 9.26 1.92
CA CYS A 47 -9.05 10.54 2.37
C CYS A 47 -8.96 11.65 1.30
N ASP A 48 -8.09 11.49 0.29
CA ASP A 48 -7.90 12.49 -0.77
C ASP A 48 -7.62 11.82 -2.12
N PRO A 49 -8.62 11.70 -3.01
CA PRO A 49 -8.44 11.07 -4.31
C PRO A 49 -7.53 11.87 -5.27
N ALA A 50 -7.18 13.12 -4.95
CA ALA A 50 -6.19 13.87 -5.73
C ALA A 50 -4.78 13.27 -5.57
N ILE A 51 -4.50 12.69 -4.39
CA ILE A 51 -3.23 12.02 -4.12
C ILE A 51 -3.28 10.60 -4.67
N ARG A 52 -2.63 10.45 -5.83
CA ARG A 52 -2.50 9.16 -6.50
C ARG A 52 -1.11 8.99 -7.10
N PHE A 53 -0.60 7.78 -7.05
CA PHE A 53 0.72 7.47 -7.57
C PHE A 53 0.84 6.00 -7.94
N TRP A 54 1.81 5.69 -8.77
CA TRP A 54 2.13 4.33 -9.17
C TRP A 54 3.37 3.84 -8.41
N LEU A 55 3.32 2.61 -7.91
CA LEU A 55 4.47 1.96 -7.29
C LEU A 55 4.58 0.51 -7.76
N ASN A 56 5.77 -0.07 -7.68
CA ASN A 56 5.95 -1.47 -8.02
C ASN A 56 5.30 -2.33 -6.93
N ALA A 57 4.33 -3.18 -7.28
CA ALA A 57 3.60 -4.03 -6.34
C ALA A 57 4.50 -4.97 -5.52
N GLN A 58 5.77 -5.14 -5.89
CA GLN A 58 6.76 -5.80 -5.04
C GLN A 58 7.06 -5.00 -3.75
N GLN A 59 6.99 -3.67 -3.76
CA GLN A 59 7.18 -2.85 -2.56
C GLN A 59 6.08 -3.07 -1.52
N LEU A 60 4.87 -3.44 -1.93
CA LEU A 60 3.78 -3.82 -1.02
C LEU A 60 4.09 -5.09 -0.20
N LYS A 61 5.13 -5.84 -0.58
CA LYS A 61 5.61 -6.97 0.22
C LYS A 61 6.52 -6.54 1.36
N ASP A 62 7.11 -5.35 1.29
CA ASP A 62 7.94 -4.80 2.34
C ASP A 62 7.06 -4.26 3.45
N ARG A 63 6.99 -5.01 4.56
CA ARG A 63 6.16 -4.67 5.70
C ARG A 63 6.63 -3.40 6.40
N ASN A 64 7.90 -3.02 6.29
CA ASN A 64 8.41 -1.77 6.86
C ASN A 64 7.91 -0.54 6.13
N LEU A 65 7.46 -0.70 4.88
CA LEU A 65 6.88 0.39 4.10
C LEU A 65 5.36 0.32 4.09
N TRP A 66 4.80 -0.88 3.96
CA TRP A 66 3.38 -1.10 3.71
C TRP A 66 2.81 -2.24 4.55
N GLN A 67 1.74 -1.93 5.29
CA GLN A 67 0.92 -2.91 5.98
C GLN A 67 -0.36 -3.16 5.18
N ALA A 68 -0.75 -4.43 5.04
CA ALA A 68 -2.00 -4.79 4.38
C ALA A 68 -3.19 -4.50 5.30
N GLY A 69 -4.24 -3.90 4.74
CA GLY A 69 -5.42 -3.47 5.49
C GLY A 69 -5.31 -2.05 6.02
N TRP A 70 -6.35 -1.64 6.76
CA TRP A 70 -6.37 -0.39 7.50
C TRP A 70 -5.77 -0.63 8.88
N GLN A 71 -4.70 0.09 9.20
CA GLN A 71 -4.27 0.22 10.59
C GLN A 71 -4.89 1.45 11.23
N SER A 72 -5.21 1.28 12.50
CA SER A 72 -5.79 2.33 13.35
C SER A 72 -4.72 3.37 13.69
N THR A 73 -5.14 4.61 13.95
CA THR A 73 -4.24 5.67 14.39
C THR A 73 -3.48 5.29 15.67
N GLN A 74 -4.12 4.57 16.59
CA GLN A 74 -3.50 4.08 17.82
C GLN A 74 -2.29 3.16 17.54
N GLU A 75 -2.45 2.17 16.65
CA GLU A 75 -1.37 1.23 16.28
C GLU A 75 -0.20 1.95 15.63
N LEU A 76 -0.51 3.02 14.89
CA LEU A 76 0.49 3.86 14.24
C LEU A 76 1.24 4.76 15.25
N GLU A 77 0.56 5.23 16.30
CA GLU A 77 1.15 6.02 17.39
C GLU A 77 2.07 5.16 18.27
N ASP A 78 1.68 3.92 18.56
CA ASP A 78 2.53 2.94 19.26
C ASP A 78 3.84 2.68 18.50
N LEU A 79 3.79 2.56 17.16
CA LEU A 79 4.98 2.39 16.33
C LEU A 79 5.91 3.62 16.34
N GLU A 80 5.35 4.82 16.47
CA GLU A 80 6.13 6.06 16.59
C GLU A 80 6.73 6.24 17.99
N THR A 81 6.08 5.68 19.02
CA THR A 81 6.48 5.81 20.43
C THR A 81 7.56 4.79 20.83
N ASP A 82 7.58 3.60 20.25
CA ASP A 82 8.62 2.57 20.49
C ASP A 82 10.02 2.99 19.97
N ASN A 83 10.11 4.05 19.17
CA ASN A 83 11.37 4.63 18.70
C ASN A 83 12.03 5.61 19.67
N TYR A 84 11.55 5.74 20.90
CA TYR A 84 12.17 6.58 21.93
C TYR A 84 12.58 5.72 23.15
N PRO A 85 13.90 5.54 23.42
CA PRO A 85 14.37 4.86 24.63
C PRO A 85 14.09 5.67 25.92
#